data_AF-A0A090QBE1-F1
#
_entry.id   AF-A0A090QBE1-F1
#
_cell.length_a   1.000
_cell.length_b   1.000
_cell.length_c   1.000
_cell.angle_alpha   90.00
_cell.angle_beta   90.00
_cell.angle_gamma   90.00
#
_symmetry.space_group_name_H-M   'P 1'
#
loop_
_entity.id
_entity.type
_entity.pdbx_description
1 polymer ?
#
loop_
_entity_poly.entity_id
_entity_poly.type
_entity_poly.pdbx_seq_one_letter_code
_entity_poly.pdbx_strand_id
1 'polypeptide(L)'
;MDIDYANHLYEIEGTLNENQAYELSTKTIGKEIRFTTDGSEPDSSSTVYEAPIPFTADMTLKAQVFDDDEPLGRLFTQEFLYHKGVGATISINKEPHKSYPGSGANGLINGIKGSDSRYGDSEWLGFWGEDLKIRVDFEQELGVNEIELRFYHAPGQWIYAPNDLKISSDPHAPFSKIKPVSKSGNFYNYKIDLKVASSAFILLVPNYGIIPEGHQGAGNKAWTFIDEIIIN
;
A
#
# COMPACT_ATOMS: atom_id res chain seq x y z
N MET A 1 41.44 -4.12 -10.90
CA MET A 1 40.66 -3.24 -10.01
C MET A 1 39.22 -3.60 -10.28
N ASP A 2 38.73 -4.62 -9.58
CA ASP A 2 37.31 -4.99 -9.57
C ASP A 2 36.61 -3.96 -8.69
N ILE A 3 36.05 -2.95 -9.33
CA ILE A 3 35.15 -2.02 -8.68
C ILE A 3 33.82 -2.76 -8.63
N ASP A 4 33.47 -3.23 -7.43
CA ASP A 4 32.16 -3.76 -7.08
C ASP A 4 31.16 -2.59 -7.12
N TYR A 5 30.70 -2.24 -8.33
CA TYR A 5 29.60 -1.29 -8.50
C TYR A 5 28.38 -1.95 -7.88
N ALA A 6 27.82 -1.30 -6.85
CA ALA A 6 26.52 -1.68 -6.31
C ALA A 6 25.53 -1.91 -7.48
N ASN A 7 24.89 -3.09 -7.50
CA ASN A 7 24.03 -3.63 -8.57
C ASN A 7 22.74 -2.82 -8.85
N HIS A 8 22.78 -1.49 -8.77
CA HIS A 8 21.69 -0.57 -9.12
C HIS A 8 21.48 -0.43 -10.63
N LEU A 9 22.44 -0.88 -11.45
CA LEU A 9 22.31 -0.78 -12.90
C LEU A 9 21.10 -1.57 -13.40
N TYR A 10 20.85 -2.75 -12.82
CA TYR A 10 19.83 -3.72 -13.22
C TYR A 10 18.56 -3.64 -12.37
N GLU A 11 18.32 -2.51 -11.71
CA GLU A 11 17.14 -2.33 -10.87
C GLU A 11 15.88 -2.23 -11.75
N ILE A 12 14.82 -2.90 -11.30
CA ILE A 12 13.47 -2.80 -11.87
C ILE A 12 12.64 -1.95 -10.92
N GLU A 13 12.03 -0.91 -11.47
CA GLU A 13 11.03 -0.09 -10.81
C GLU A 13 9.64 -0.46 -11.35
N GLY A 14 8.62 -0.38 -10.50
CA GLY A 14 7.26 -0.70 -10.85
C GLY A 14 6.27 0.36 -10.37
N THR A 15 5.22 0.61 -11.15
CA THR A 15 4.13 1.53 -10.76
C THR A 15 2.80 1.08 -11.34
N LEU A 16 1.71 1.29 -10.60
CA LEU A 16 0.35 1.03 -11.10
C LEU A 16 -0.16 2.30 -11.81
N ASN A 17 -0.52 2.19 -13.09
CA ASN A 17 -1.04 3.31 -13.86
C ASN A 17 -2.57 3.49 -13.69
N GLU A 18 -3.10 4.55 -14.27
CA GLU A 18 -4.54 4.90 -14.19
C GLU A 18 -5.47 3.83 -14.81
N ASN A 19 -4.95 2.98 -15.70
CA ASN A 19 -5.70 1.88 -16.31
C ASN A 19 -5.65 0.58 -15.50
N GLN A 20 -5.22 0.64 -14.24
CA GLN A 20 -5.01 -0.54 -13.40
C GLN A 20 -4.05 -1.56 -14.04
N ALA A 21 -3.02 -1.07 -14.73
CA ALA A 21 -1.99 -1.90 -15.30
C ALA A 21 -0.63 -1.55 -14.68
N TYR A 22 0.14 -2.57 -14.33
CA TYR A 22 1.43 -2.41 -13.69
C TYR A 22 2.52 -2.21 -14.74
N GLU A 23 3.19 -1.08 -14.66
CA GLU A 23 4.27 -0.68 -15.53
C GLU A 23 5.60 -1.07 -14.88
N LEU A 24 6.46 -1.74 -15.64
CA LEU A 24 7.81 -2.06 -15.24
C LEU A 24 8.78 -1.22 -16.05
N SER A 25 9.86 -0.79 -15.41
CA SER A 25 10.93 -0.08 -16.11
C SER A 25 12.28 -0.44 -15.53
N THR A 26 13.32 -0.34 -16.36
CA THR A 26 14.71 -0.44 -15.93
C THR A 26 15.54 0.62 -16.62
N LYS A 27 16.59 1.09 -15.95
CA LYS A 27 17.59 2.01 -16.53
C LYS A 27 18.65 1.28 -17.35
N THR A 28 18.60 -0.05 -17.39
CA THR A 28 19.53 -0.88 -18.15
C THR A 28 19.25 -0.78 -19.64
N ILE A 29 20.13 -0.12 -20.38
CA ILE A 29 19.98 0.06 -21.83
C ILE A 29 20.32 -1.24 -22.56
N GLY A 30 19.49 -1.62 -23.54
CA GLY A 30 19.76 -2.74 -24.45
C GLY A 30 19.59 -4.13 -23.82
N LYS A 31 18.85 -4.20 -22.69
CA LYS A 31 18.45 -5.42 -22.01
C LYS A 31 16.94 -5.49 -21.91
N GLU A 32 16.42 -6.68 -21.74
CA GLU A 32 14.98 -6.92 -21.63
C GLU A 32 14.58 -7.25 -20.19
N ILE A 33 13.33 -7.00 -19.84
CA ILE A 33 12.74 -7.48 -18.59
C ILE A 33 11.89 -8.70 -18.96
N ARG A 34 12.05 -9.80 -18.21
CA ARG A 34 11.14 -10.95 -18.30
C ARG A 34 10.39 -11.11 -16.99
N PHE A 35 9.18 -11.64 -17.08
CA PHE A 35 8.30 -11.73 -15.92
C PHE A 35 7.36 -12.94 -15.93
N THR A 36 6.82 -13.22 -14.76
CA THR A 36 5.75 -14.20 -14.48
C THR A 36 4.76 -13.57 -13.50
N THR A 37 3.49 -13.99 -13.52
CA THR A 37 2.43 -13.47 -12.63
C THR A 37 1.90 -14.51 -11.66
N ASP A 38 2.41 -15.73 -11.71
CA ASP A 38 2.01 -16.88 -10.89
C ASP A 38 2.98 -17.14 -9.73
N GLY A 39 3.98 -16.28 -9.54
CA GLY A 39 5.00 -16.41 -8.51
C GLY A 39 6.15 -17.38 -8.82
N SER A 40 6.20 -18.00 -10.00
CA SER A 40 7.40 -18.71 -10.47
C SER A 40 8.54 -17.73 -10.77
N GLU A 41 9.80 -18.13 -10.66
CA GLU A 41 10.91 -17.25 -11.07
C GLU A 41 10.98 -17.18 -12.60
N PRO A 42 11.17 -15.98 -13.19
CA PRO A 42 11.35 -15.87 -14.63
C PRO A 42 12.67 -16.51 -15.06
N ASP A 43 12.65 -17.18 -16.20
CA ASP A 43 13.79 -17.76 -16.90
C ASP A 43 13.86 -17.24 -18.35
N SER A 44 14.82 -17.75 -19.13
CA SER A 44 15.00 -17.37 -20.53
C SER A 44 13.81 -17.73 -21.46
N SER A 45 12.87 -18.55 -20.99
CA SER A 45 11.65 -18.89 -21.72
C SER A 45 10.44 -18.05 -21.29
N SER A 46 10.59 -17.26 -20.23
CA SER A 46 9.51 -16.44 -19.65
C SER A 46 9.17 -15.24 -20.52
N THR A 47 7.95 -14.73 -20.35
CA THR A 47 7.38 -13.64 -21.15
C THR A 47 8.24 -12.38 -21.06
N VAL A 48 8.60 -11.82 -22.22
CA VAL A 48 9.26 -10.51 -22.32
C VAL A 48 8.25 -9.41 -22.03
N TYR A 49 8.65 -8.45 -21.20
CA TYR A 49 7.85 -7.29 -20.86
C TYR A 49 7.87 -6.27 -22.01
N GLU A 50 6.75 -6.16 -22.72
CA GLU A 50 6.57 -5.21 -23.84
C GLU A 50 5.48 -4.17 -23.57
N ALA A 51 4.59 -4.43 -22.61
CA ALA A 51 3.44 -3.59 -22.30
C ALA A 51 3.02 -3.73 -20.81
N PRO A 52 2.31 -2.73 -20.25
CA PRO A 52 1.81 -2.79 -18.88
C PRO A 52 0.98 -4.04 -18.59
N ILE A 53 1.17 -4.64 -17.41
CA ILE A 53 0.56 -5.91 -17.00
C ILE A 53 -0.81 -5.62 -16.35
N PRO A 54 -1.94 -6.07 -16.91
CA PRO A 54 -3.25 -5.80 -16.33
C PRO A 54 -3.41 -6.42 -14.94
N PHE A 55 -3.83 -5.62 -13.96
CA PHE A 55 -4.12 -6.08 -12.61
C PHE A 55 -5.64 -6.25 -12.42
N THR A 56 -6.12 -7.47 -12.68
CA THR A 56 -7.56 -7.80 -12.67
C THR A 56 -7.92 -8.94 -11.71
N ALA A 57 -6.91 -9.53 -11.06
CA ALA A 57 -7.04 -10.58 -10.06
C ALA A 57 -5.76 -10.60 -9.21
N ASP A 58 -5.80 -11.31 -8.07
CA ASP A 58 -4.63 -11.58 -7.24
C ASP A 58 -3.50 -12.17 -8.09
N MET A 59 -2.28 -11.66 -7.91
CA MET A 59 -1.11 -12.18 -8.61
C MET A 59 0.17 -11.96 -7.82
N THR A 60 1.17 -12.79 -8.09
CA THR A 60 2.55 -12.57 -7.63
C THR A 60 3.40 -12.31 -8.84
N LEU A 61 3.70 -11.03 -9.08
CA LEU A 61 4.58 -10.60 -10.15
C LEU A 61 6.03 -10.81 -9.74
N LYS A 62 6.75 -11.61 -10.52
CA LYS A 62 8.20 -11.71 -10.44
C LYS A 62 8.81 -11.26 -11.75
N ALA A 63 9.83 -10.42 -11.69
CA ALA A 63 10.49 -9.89 -12.87
C ALA A 63 12.00 -9.80 -12.68
N GLN A 64 12.75 -9.94 -13.76
CA GLN A 64 14.19 -9.80 -13.74
C GLN A 64 14.71 -9.28 -15.09
N VAL A 65 15.83 -8.57 -15.07
CA VAL A 65 16.51 -8.10 -16.28
C VAL A 65 17.29 -9.28 -16.89
N PHE A 66 17.28 -9.41 -18.21
CA PHE A 66 18.01 -10.45 -18.93
C PHE A 66 18.98 -9.86 -19.96
N ASP A 67 20.15 -10.47 -20.04
CA ASP A 67 21.08 -10.33 -21.17
C ASP A 67 21.09 -11.64 -21.94
N ASP A 68 20.35 -11.66 -23.05
CA ASP A 68 19.97 -12.89 -23.74
C ASP A 68 19.29 -13.88 -22.76
N ASP A 69 19.92 -15.03 -22.49
CA ASP A 69 19.36 -16.06 -21.60
C ASP A 69 19.81 -15.90 -20.13
N GLU A 70 20.71 -14.96 -19.84
CA GLU A 70 21.33 -14.81 -18.52
C GLU A 70 20.58 -13.78 -17.66
N PRO A 71 20.09 -14.16 -16.46
CA PRO A 71 19.42 -13.23 -15.55
C PRO A 71 20.44 -12.30 -14.87
N LEU A 72 20.12 -11.01 -14.84
CA LEU A 72 20.93 -9.96 -14.23
C LEU A 72 20.20 -9.30 -13.06
N GLY A 73 20.98 -8.70 -12.16
CA GLY A 73 20.44 -7.93 -11.05
C GLY A 73 19.70 -8.79 -10.02
N ARG A 74 18.82 -8.14 -9.26
CA ARG A 74 18.01 -8.79 -8.23
C ARG A 74 16.65 -9.14 -8.80
N LEU A 75 16.12 -10.30 -8.41
CA LEU A 75 14.73 -10.64 -8.65
C LEU A 75 13.81 -9.58 -8.04
N PHE A 76 13.01 -8.93 -8.87
CA PHE A 76 11.90 -8.09 -8.45
C PHE A 76 10.73 -9.00 -8.07
N THR A 77 10.05 -8.71 -6.95
CA THR A 77 8.88 -9.46 -6.51
C THR A 77 7.86 -8.48 -5.95
N GLN A 78 6.64 -8.57 -6.46
CA GLN A 78 5.50 -7.76 -6.02
C GLN A 78 4.27 -8.65 -5.86
N GLU A 79 3.68 -8.64 -4.69
CA GLU A 79 2.39 -9.28 -4.43
C GLU A 79 1.27 -8.26 -4.64
N PHE A 80 0.23 -8.70 -5.34
CA PHE A 80 -0.97 -7.92 -5.61
C PHE A 80 -2.19 -8.65 -5.07
N LEU A 81 -3.03 -7.92 -4.35
CA LEU A 81 -4.30 -8.36 -3.80
C LEU A 81 -5.41 -7.54 -4.46
N TYR A 82 -6.21 -8.17 -5.31
CA TYR A 82 -7.31 -7.51 -5.98
C TYR A 82 -8.50 -7.36 -5.03
N HIS A 83 -9.05 -6.16 -4.96
CA HIS A 83 -10.27 -5.84 -4.22
C HIS A 83 -10.98 -4.66 -4.87
N LYS A 84 -12.21 -4.34 -4.44
CA LYS A 84 -13.06 -3.31 -5.06
C LYS A 84 -12.54 -1.87 -4.93
N GLY A 85 -11.46 -1.68 -4.17
CA GLY A 85 -10.76 -0.40 -4.07
C GLY A 85 -9.84 -0.13 -5.24
N VAL A 86 -9.33 -1.17 -5.90
CA VAL A 86 -8.44 -1.05 -7.03
C VAL A 86 -9.18 -0.30 -8.16
N GLY A 87 -8.65 0.89 -8.48
CA GLY A 87 -9.23 1.81 -9.45
C GLY A 87 -10.42 2.64 -8.99
N ALA A 88 -10.76 2.58 -7.70
CA ALA A 88 -11.58 3.62 -7.09
C ALA A 88 -10.81 4.96 -7.07
N THR A 89 -11.53 6.05 -6.85
CA THR A 89 -10.90 7.35 -6.58
C THR A 89 -10.75 7.53 -5.07
N ILE A 90 -9.61 8.03 -4.61
CA ILE A 90 -9.36 8.32 -3.19
C ILE A 90 -8.93 9.76 -2.97
N SER A 91 -9.38 10.35 -1.86
CA SER A 91 -8.87 11.63 -1.36
C SER A 91 -8.58 11.54 0.14
N ILE A 92 -7.49 12.20 0.55
CA ILE A 92 -7.10 12.35 1.95
C ILE A 92 -7.05 13.86 2.21
N ASN A 93 -7.64 14.33 3.30
CA ASN A 93 -7.63 15.75 3.67
C ASN A 93 -6.22 16.31 4.00
N LYS A 94 -5.21 15.44 4.03
CA LYS A 94 -3.82 15.74 4.40
C LYS A 94 -2.90 15.01 3.45
N GLU A 95 -1.85 15.70 3.04
CA GLU A 95 -0.75 15.08 2.31
C GLU A 95 0.06 14.18 3.25
N PRO A 96 0.49 13.00 2.82
CA PRO A 96 1.45 12.21 3.57
C PRO A 96 2.77 12.98 3.72
N HIS A 97 3.47 12.75 4.82
CA HIS A 97 4.71 13.45 5.09
C HIS A 97 5.78 13.07 4.06
N LYS A 98 6.58 14.04 3.61
CA LYS A 98 7.60 13.85 2.56
C LYS A 98 8.63 12.75 2.85
N SER A 99 8.85 12.42 4.12
CA SER A 99 9.75 11.35 4.55
C SER A 99 9.15 9.95 4.41
N TYR A 100 7.82 9.86 4.37
CA TYR A 100 7.05 8.61 4.27
C TYR A 100 5.84 8.84 3.35
N PRO A 101 6.07 9.21 2.08
CA PRO A 101 5.00 9.55 1.16
C PRO A 101 4.19 8.32 0.70
N GLY A 102 4.76 7.11 0.88
CA GLY A 102 4.30 5.90 0.23
C GLY A 102 4.14 6.08 -1.29
N SER A 103 3.21 5.33 -1.87
CA SER A 103 2.77 5.44 -3.26
C SER A 103 1.73 6.57 -3.44
N GLY A 104 1.76 7.57 -2.55
CA GLY A 104 0.76 8.63 -2.47
C GLY A 104 -0.60 8.10 -2.02
N ALA A 105 -1.65 8.93 -2.12
CA ALA A 105 -3.00 8.55 -1.66
C ALA A 105 -3.53 7.25 -2.30
N ASN A 106 -3.22 7.03 -3.59
CA ASN A 106 -3.60 5.81 -4.31
C ASN A 106 -2.92 4.55 -3.74
N GLY A 107 -1.80 4.68 -3.01
CA GLY A 107 -1.15 3.57 -2.30
C GLY A 107 -1.98 2.98 -1.16
N LEU A 108 -3.15 3.55 -0.83
CA LEU A 108 -4.10 2.93 0.10
C LEU A 108 -5.15 2.08 -0.61
N ILE A 109 -5.17 2.05 -1.94
CA ILE A 109 -6.15 1.30 -2.76
C ILE A 109 -5.51 0.71 -4.02
N ASN A 110 -4.19 0.50 -4.03
CA ASN A 110 -3.45 0.02 -5.22
C ASN A 110 -3.34 -1.52 -5.25
N GLY A 111 -3.91 -2.22 -4.27
CA GLY A 111 -3.82 -3.67 -4.09
C GLY A 111 -2.45 -4.14 -3.60
N ILE A 112 -1.57 -3.25 -3.15
CA ILE A 112 -0.25 -3.58 -2.63
C ILE A 112 -0.20 -3.30 -1.14
N LYS A 113 0.14 -4.34 -0.36
CA LYS A 113 0.29 -4.20 1.08
C LYS A 113 1.67 -3.69 1.47
N GLY A 114 1.71 -2.89 2.54
CA GLY A 114 2.95 -2.52 3.20
C GLY A 114 3.71 -3.71 3.75
N SER A 115 5.01 -3.56 3.91
CA SER A 115 5.86 -4.60 4.49
C SER A 115 5.48 -4.89 5.92
N ASP A 116 5.43 -6.18 6.25
CA ASP A 116 5.22 -6.63 7.62
C ASP A 116 6.44 -6.38 8.52
N SER A 117 7.60 -6.09 7.93
CA SER A 117 8.89 -6.00 8.63
C SER A 117 9.38 -4.56 8.85
N ARG A 118 8.96 -3.62 7.99
CA ARG A 118 9.42 -2.23 8.00
C ARG A 118 8.30 -1.30 7.58
N TYR A 119 8.34 -0.06 8.06
CA TYR A 119 7.37 0.99 7.74
C TYR A 119 7.91 2.03 6.76
N GLY A 120 9.19 1.94 6.36
CA GLY A 120 9.84 2.87 5.45
C GLY A 120 9.95 2.34 4.02
N ASP A 121 8.99 1.52 3.58
CA ASP A 121 8.90 1.10 2.19
C ASP A 121 8.04 2.08 1.37
N SER A 122 7.65 1.66 0.17
CA SER A 122 6.86 2.46 -0.75
C SER A 122 5.36 2.45 -0.45
N GLU A 123 4.86 1.70 0.53
CA GLU A 123 3.41 1.42 0.64
C GLU A 123 2.82 1.88 1.97
N TRP A 124 3.66 2.09 2.99
CA TRP A 124 3.24 2.75 4.22
C TRP A 124 3.20 4.28 4.07
N LEU A 125 2.03 4.89 4.25
CA LEU A 125 1.87 6.35 4.29
C LEU A 125 1.98 6.86 5.73
N GLY A 126 2.90 7.80 5.96
CA GLY A 126 3.15 8.39 7.28
C GLY A 126 2.58 9.81 7.44
N PHE A 127 1.85 10.05 8.53
CA PHE A 127 1.28 11.35 8.89
C PHE A 127 1.71 11.77 10.29
N TRP A 128 2.15 13.02 10.45
CA TRP A 128 2.65 13.51 11.75
C TRP A 128 1.58 14.32 12.48
N GLY A 129 0.91 13.68 13.45
CA GLY A 129 0.04 14.40 14.38
C GLY A 129 -1.25 14.97 13.77
N GLU A 130 -1.63 14.45 12.61
CA GLU A 130 -2.80 14.87 11.82
C GLU A 130 -3.95 13.88 11.99
N ASP A 131 -5.16 14.41 12.13
CA ASP A 131 -6.38 13.62 11.99
C ASP A 131 -6.72 13.48 10.50
N LEU A 132 -6.93 12.26 10.05
CA LEU A 132 -7.20 11.97 8.64
C LEU A 132 -8.70 11.84 8.40
N LYS A 133 -9.13 12.39 7.27
CA LYS A 133 -10.41 12.12 6.62
C LYS A 133 -10.08 11.56 5.25
N ILE A 134 -10.34 10.27 5.08
CA ILE A 134 -10.12 9.55 3.84
C ILE A 134 -11.49 9.31 3.21
N ARG A 135 -11.66 9.66 1.94
CA ARG A 135 -12.86 9.35 1.17
C ARG A 135 -12.45 8.47 -0.01
N VAL A 136 -13.14 7.36 -0.17
CA VAL A 136 -13.04 6.49 -1.35
C VAL A 136 -14.37 6.55 -2.09
N ASP A 137 -14.30 6.81 -3.39
CA ASP A 137 -15.43 6.91 -4.31
C ASP A 137 -15.30 5.84 -5.39
N PHE A 138 -16.36 5.06 -5.59
CA PHE A 138 -16.49 4.10 -6.67
C PHE A 138 -17.21 4.76 -7.87
N GLU A 139 -16.87 4.33 -9.09
CA GLU A 139 -17.54 4.85 -10.31
C GLU A 139 -19.05 4.56 -10.32
N GLN A 140 -19.45 3.45 -9.71
CA GLN A 140 -20.84 3.03 -9.58
C GLN A 140 -21.09 2.46 -8.19
N GLU A 141 -22.36 2.34 -7.82
CA GLU A 141 -22.74 1.66 -6.58
C GLU A 141 -22.34 0.18 -6.64
N LEU A 142 -21.60 -0.28 -5.62
CA LEU A 142 -21.16 -1.66 -5.50
C LEU A 142 -21.57 -2.19 -4.13
N GLY A 143 -21.84 -3.50 -4.05
CA GLY A 143 -22.02 -4.17 -2.77
C GLY A 143 -20.67 -4.23 -2.03
N VAL A 144 -20.59 -3.65 -0.84
CA VAL A 144 -19.44 -3.70 0.06
C VAL A 144 -19.84 -4.50 1.30
N ASN A 145 -19.24 -5.67 1.45
CA ASN A 145 -19.44 -6.55 2.58
C ASN A 145 -18.57 -6.11 3.74
N GLU A 146 -17.30 -5.84 3.45
CA GLU A 146 -16.27 -5.68 4.46
C GLU A 146 -15.15 -4.75 4.02
N ILE A 147 -14.59 -4.02 4.98
CA ILE A 147 -13.35 -3.26 4.79
C ILE A 147 -12.31 -3.75 5.81
N GLU A 148 -11.10 -4.01 5.34
CA GLU A 148 -9.95 -4.33 6.17
C GLU A 148 -8.85 -3.28 5.95
N LEU A 149 -8.20 -2.89 7.04
CA LEU A 149 -7.03 -2.01 7.01
C LEU A 149 -6.22 -2.23 8.27
N ARG A 150 -4.97 -1.78 8.26
CA ARG A 150 -4.11 -1.89 9.44
C ARG A 150 -3.25 -0.65 9.62
N PHE A 151 -2.79 -0.50 10.86
CA PHE A 151 -1.91 0.59 11.25
C PHE A 151 -0.64 0.02 11.86
N TYR A 152 0.51 0.54 11.42
CA TYR A 152 1.79 0.24 12.05
C TYR A 152 1.80 0.84 13.46
N HIS A 153 2.38 0.12 14.41
CA HIS A 153 2.48 0.51 15.81
C HIS A 153 3.87 0.15 16.33
N ALA A 154 4.73 1.16 16.38
CA ALA A 154 6.08 1.08 16.88
C ALA A 154 6.34 2.28 17.81
N PRO A 155 5.94 2.20 19.09
CA PRO A 155 6.08 3.29 20.06
C PRO A 155 7.51 3.84 20.20
N GLY A 156 8.53 2.97 20.10
CA GLY A 156 9.94 3.39 20.10
C GLY A 156 10.35 4.22 18.88
N GLN A 157 9.53 4.29 17.85
CA GLN A 157 9.68 5.16 16.67
C GLN A 157 8.61 6.25 16.61
N TRP A 158 7.88 6.44 17.72
CA TRP A 158 6.80 7.43 17.87
C TRP A 158 5.58 7.13 16.97
N ILE A 159 5.49 5.91 16.44
CA ILE A 159 4.40 5.46 15.58
C ILE A 159 3.34 4.79 16.44
N TYR A 160 2.13 5.35 16.44
CA TYR A 160 1.00 4.85 17.19
C TYR A 160 -0.22 4.71 16.29
N ALA A 161 -0.75 3.50 16.23
CA ALA A 161 -2.09 3.24 15.69
C ALA A 161 -3.17 4.08 16.43
N PRO A 162 -4.25 4.48 15.74
CA PRO A 162 -5.40 5.12 16.36
C PRO A 162 -6.06 4.18 17.38
N ASN A 163 -6.66 4.75 18.43
CA ASN A 163 -7.42 3.97 19.44
C ASN A 163 -8.75 3.44 18.87
N ASP A 164 -9.34 4.21 17.97
CA ASP A 164 -10.52 3.90 17.20
C ASP A 164 -10.53 4.75 15.94
N LEU A 165 -11.30 4.32 14.95
CA LEU A 165 -11.65 5.12 13.78
C LEU A 165 -13.16 5.22 13.67
N LYS A 166 -13.63 6.04 12.74
CA LYS A 166 -15.05 6.08 12.39
C LYS A 166 -15.25 5.89 10.90
N ILE A 167 -16.35 5.27 10.52
CA ILE A 167 -16.72 5.06 9.11
C ILE A 167 -18.15 5.52 8.86
N SER A 168 -18.40 6.09 7.68
CA SER A 168 -19.74 6.23 7.11
C SER A 168 -19.73 5.83 5.64
N SER A 169 -20.74 5.09 5.19
CA SER A 169 -20.94 4.70 3.79
C SER A 169 -21.83 5.68 3.00
N ASP A 170 -22.26 6.77 3.63
CA ASP A 170 -23.04 7.86 3.02
C ASP A 170 -22.67 9.17 3.76
N PRO A 171 -22.34 10.27 3.06
CA PRO A 171 -22.09 11.57 3.68
C PRO A 171 -23.18 12.05 4.65
N HIS A 172 -24.41 11.60 4.46
CA HIS A 172 -25.57 11.92 5.28
C HIS A 172 -25.87 10.87 6.36
N ALA A 173 -25.23 9.70 6.31
CA ALA A 173 -25.36 8.68 7.35
C ALA A 173 -24.46 9.00 8.57
N PRO A 174 -24.88 8.59 9.77
CA PRO A 174 -24.07 8.74 10.97
C PRO A 174 -22.82 7.87 10.91
N PHE A 175 -21.74 8.38 11.51
CA PHE A 175 -20.49 7.66 11.62
C PHE A 175 -20.54 6.55 12.68
N SER A 176 -20.19 5.33 12.29
CA SER A 176 -20.00 4.19 13.18
C SER A 176 -18.58 4.18 13.71
N LYS A 177 -18.42 4.09 15.04
CA LYS A 177 -17.10 3.97 15.70
C LYS A 177 -16.62 2.52 15.63
N ILE A 178 -15.41 2.32 15.14
CA ILE A 178 -14.76 1.02 14.96
C ILE A 178 -13.51 0.96 15.83
N LYS A 179 -13.35 -0.16 16.53
CA LYS A 179 -12.14 -0.48 17.31
C LYS A 179 -11.30 -1.52 16.55
N PRO A 180 -9.99 -1.60 16.82
CA PRO A 180 -9.18 -2.66 16.24
C PRO A 180 -9.68 -4.03 16.73
N VAL A 181 -9.72 -5.01 15.83
CA VAL A 181 -10.19 -6.37 16.12
C VAL A 181 -9.06 -7.27 16.61
N SER A 182 -7.81 -6.96 16.25
CA SER A 182 -6.65 -7.72 16.69
C SER A 182 -5.38 -6.88 16.69
N LYS A 183 -4.38 -7.37 17.42
CA LYS A 183 -3.00 -6.92 17.32
C LYS A 183 -2.16 -8.12 16.86
N SER A 184 -1.43 -7.97 15.75
CA SER A 184 -0.53 -9.00 15.23
C SER A 184 0.82 -8.37 14.95
N GLY A 185 1.88 -8.82 15.62
CA GLY A 185 3.19 -8.18 15.55
C GLY A 185 3.11 -6.69 15.90
N ASN A 186 3.58 -5.84 14.96
CA ASN A 186 3.53 -4.39 15.06
C ASN A 186 2.25 -3.77 14.48
N PHE A 187 1.20 -4.56 14.21
CA PHE A 187 0.00 -4.07 13.52
C PHE A 187 -1.21 -4.09 14.44
N TYR A 188 -1.98 -3.00 14.40
CA TYR A 188 -3.38 -3.02 14.83
C TYR A 188 -4.25 -3.17 13.59
N ASN A 189 -5.00 -4.27 13.54
CA ASN A 189 -5.85 -4.60 12.39
C ASN A 189 -7.29 -4.18 12.69
N TYR A 190 -7.94 -3.62 11.69
CA TYR A 190 -9.34 -3.23 11.69
C TYR A 190 -10.07 -4.07 10.64
N LYS A 191 -11.26 -4.52 11.00
CA LYS A 191 -12.19 -5.24 10.13
C LYS A 191 -13.58 -4.66 10.37
N ILE A 192 -14.21 -4.20 9.30
CA ILE A 192 -15.45 -3.44 9.35
C ILE A 192 -16.50 -4.17 8.54
N ASP A 193 -17.44 -4.83 9.22
CA ASP A 193 -18.65 -5.37 8.59
C ASP A 193 -19.58 -4.21 8.19
N LEU A 194 -19.78 -3.99 6.88
CA LEU A 194 -20.72 -3.00 6.35
C LEU A 194 -21.99 -3.67 5.80
N LYS A 195 -21.83 -4.60 4.85
CA LYS A 195 -22.93 -5.28 4.14
C LYS A 195 -23.95 -4.30 3.57
N VAL A 196 -23.46 -3.30 2.85
CA VAL A 196 -24.25 -2.24 2.21
C VAL A 196 -23.92 -2.15 0.72
N ALA A 197 -24.87 -1.67 -0.09
CA ALA A 197 -24.55 -1.13 -1.39
C ALA A 197 -24.16 0.35 -1.19
N SER A 198 -23.03 0.77 -1.75
CA SER A 198 -22.62 2.17 -1.70
C SER A 198 -21.72 2.54 -2.88
N SER A 199 -21.74 3.82 -3.26
CA SER A 199 -20.81 4.44 -4.19
C SER A 199 -19.63 5.13 -3.50
N ALA A 200 -19.62 5.24 -2.17
CA ALA A 200 -18.51 5.87 -1.46
C ALA A 200 -18.47 5.48 0.03
N PHE A 201 -17.31 5.67 0.67
CA PHE A 201 -17.24 5.72 2.12
C PHE A 201 -16.24 6.77 2.60
N ILE A 202 -16.42 7.20 3.85
CA ILE A 202 -15.54 8.13 4.53
C ILE A 202 -15.02 7.47 5.80
N LEU A 203 -13.71 7.40 5.93
CA LEU A 203 -13.01 7.05 7.17
C LEU A 203 -12.55 8.34 7.86
N LEU A 204 -12.83 8.44 9.16
CA LEU A 204 -12.21 9.40 10.05
C LEU A 204 -11.23 8.64 10.93
N VAL A 205 -9.94 8.97 10.80
CA VAL A 205 -8.85 8.35 11.53
C VAL A 205 -8.21 9.41 12.43
N PRO A 206 -8.61 9.48 13.71
CA PRO A 206 -7.98 10.36 14.68
C PRO A 206 -6.52 9.96 14.90
N ASN A 207 -5.62 10.93 15.00
CA ASN A 207 -4.27 10.68 15.49
C ASN A 207 -4.34 10.16 16.94
N TYR A 208 -3.36 9.34 17.33
CA TYR A 208 -3.23 8.87 18.71
C TYR A 208 -3.16 10.04 19.72
N GLY A 209 -2.61 11.18 19.29
CA GLY A 209 -2.47 12.39 20.08
C GLY A 209 -1.06 12.56 20.62
N ILE A 210 -0.96 13.13 21.82
CA ILE A 210 0.32 13.35 22.50
C ILE A 210 0.83 12.02 23.08
N ILE A 211 2.10 11.72 22.80
CA ILE A 211 2.79 10.56 23.35
C ILE A 211 2.87 10.71 24.87
N PRO A 212 2.43 9.70 25.66
CA PRO A 212 2.35 9.84 27.11
C PRO A 212 3.73 9.91 27.76
N GLU A 213 3.78 10.46 28.97
CA GLU A 213 5.00 10.45 29.78
C GLU A 213 5.54 9.02 29.98
N GLY A 214 6.86 8.89 30.08
CA GLY A 214 7.53 7.58 30.21
C GLY A 214 7.75 6.82 28.89
N HIS A 215 7.23 7.34 27.77
CA HIS A 215 7.51 6.78 26.43
C HIS A 215 8.53 7.62 25.66
N GLN A 216 9.23 6.98 24.72
CA GLN A 216 10.11 7.70 23.81
C GLN A 216 9.30 8.70 22.99
N GLY A 217 9.72 9.96 22.97
CA GLY A 217 8.98 11.03 22.29
C GLY A 217 7.87 11.66 23.11
N ALA A 218 7.75 11.34 24.41
CA ALA A 218 6.79 11.94 25.32
C ALA A 218 6.64 13.46 25.13
N GLY A 219 5.39 13.94 25.12
CA GLY A 219 5.05 15.35 24.89
C GLY A 219 4.93 15.76 23.42
N ASN A 220 5.39 14.93 22.47
CA ASN A 220 5.19 15.17 21.03
C ASN A 220 3.92 14.50 20.53
N LYS A 221 3.37 14.98 19.41
CA LYS A 221 2.34 14.24 18.68
C LYS A 221 2.92 12.99 18.04
N ALA A 222 2.16 11.90 18.03
CA ALA A 222 2.54 10.64 17.42
C ALA A 222 2.42 10.66 15.89
N TRP A 223 3.19 9.79 15.24
CA TRP A 223 2.98 9.40 13.85
C TRP A 223 1.81 8.43 13.72
N THR A 224 1.07 8.55 12.62
CA THR A 224 0.10 7.57 12.14
C THR A 224 0.60 6.98 10.84
N PHE A 225 0.73 5.66 10.78
CA PHE A 225 1.13 4.91 9.59
C PHE A 225 0.01 3.96 9.19
N ILE A 226 -0.45 4.09 7.94
CA ILE A 226 -1.53 3.31 7.35
C ILE A 226 -1.07 2.80 5.98
N ASP A 227 -1.40 1.55 5.67
CA ASP A 227 -1.29 0.98 4.34
C ASP A 227 -2.68 0.59 3.82
N GLU A 228 -2.72 -0.22 2.76
CA GLU A 228 -3.89 -0.66 2.02
C GLU A 228 -5.23 -0.77 2.77
N ILE A 229 -6.26 -0.18 2.16
CA ILE A 229 -7.68 -0.28 2.52
C ILE A 229 -8.32 -1.30 1.58
N ILE A 230 -8.40 -2.54 2.06
CA ILE A 230 -8.94 -3.69 1.32
C ILE A 230 -10.47 -3.66 1.41
N ILE A 231 -11.17 -3.77 0.28
CA ILE A 231 -12.63 -3.60 0.18
C ILE A 231 -13.26 -4.83 -0.52
N ASN A 232 -14.02 -5.63 0.23
CA ASN A 232 -14.61 -6.90 -0.22
C ASN A 232 -16.13 -6.84 -0.38
#